data_AF-A0A6B3H5I6-F1
#
_entry.id   AF-A0A6B3H5I6-F1
#
_cell.length_a   1.000
_cell.length_b   1.000
_cell.length_c   1.000
_cell.angle_alpha   90.00
_cell.angle_beta   90.00
_cell.angle_gamma   90.00
#
_symmetry.space_group_name_H-M   'P 1'
#
loop_
_entity.id
_entity.type
_entity.pdbx_description
1 polymer ?
#
loop_
_entity_poly.entity_id
_entity_poly.type
_entity_poly.pdbx_seq_one_letter_code
_entity_poly.pdbx_strand_id
1 'polypeptide(L)'
;LNVSNFQSNASVKEYGALLSDSVGGAHYVIDTSRNGGGPLTGGRAEAWCNPPGRALGTPPTTDTRDDRLDAYLWIKRPGESDGTCRGGPEAGTWWPEYALGLARRAKS
;
A
#
# COMPACT_ATOMS: atom_id res chain seq x y z
N LEU A 1 7.56 2.50 -4.80
CA LEU A 1 7.75 1.67 -3.58
C LEU A 1 6.40 1.17 -3.06
N ASN A 2 6.39 0.10 -2.27
CA ASN A 2 5.19 -0.44 -1.59
C ASN A 2 4.07 -1.01 -2.50
N VAL A 3 4.32 -1.23 -3.80
CA VAL A 3 3.30 -1.67 -4.76
C VAL A 3 2.59 -2.93 -4.28
N SER A 4 1.25 -2.89 -4.23
CA SER A 4 0.40 -3.97 -3.71
C SER A 4 0.67 -4.40 -2.26
N ASN A 5 1.42 -3.63 -1.47
CA ASN A 5 1.73 -3.93 -0.08
C ASN A 5 1.06 -2.92 0.87
N PHE A 6 1.38 -3.01 2.16
CA PHE A 6 0.63 -2.36 3.25
C PHE A 6 1.52 -1.59 4.21
N GLN A 7 2.81 -1.41 3.90
CA GLN A 7 3.74 -0.73 4.79
C GLN A 7 3.33 0.73 5.00
N SER A 8 3.51 1.23 6.22
CA SER A 8 3.14 2.61 6.57
C SER A 8 3.92 3.64 5.75
N ASN A 9 3.33 4.81 5.49
CA ASN A 9 4.04 5.90 4.79
C ASN A 9 5.36 6.26 5.47
N ALA A 10 5.42 6.26 6.81
CA ALA A 10 6.63 6.57 7.56
C ALA A 10 7.77 5.57 7.24
N SER A 11 7.49 4.27 7.34
CA SER A 11 8.48 3.22 7.06
C SER A 11 8.93 3.23 5.61
N VAL A 12 8.02 3.49 4.66
CA VAL A 12 8.37 3.50 3.24
C VAL A 12 9.15 4.76 2.87
N LYS A 13 8.85 5.92 3.48
CA LYS A 13 9.64 7.15 3.31
C LYS A 13 11.07 6.98 3.80
N GLU A 14 11.27 6.40 4.98
CA GLU A 14 12.59 6.11 5.51
C GLU A 14 13.40 5.21 4.56
N TYR A 15 12.79 4.11 4.11
CA TYR A 15 13.42 3.22 3.13
C TYR A 15 13.70 3.91 1.79
N GLY A 16 12.77 4.73 1.30
CA GLY A 16 12.89 5.46 0.04
C GLY A 16 14.00 6.49 0.06
N ALA A 17 14.15 7.23 1.16
CA ALA A 17 15.25 8.18 1.34
C ALA A 17 16.62 7.48 1.29
N LEU A 18 16.78 6.39 2.05
CA LEU A 18 18.03 5.60 2.07
C LEU A 18 18.37 5.03 0.70
N LEU A 19 17.37 4.47 0.00
CA LEU A 19 17.57 3.92 -1.33
C LEU A 19 17.92 5.03 -2.33
N SER A 20 17.19 6.14 -2.32
CA SER A 20 17.44 7.31 -3.15
C SER A 20 18.88 7.79 -3.01
N ASP A 21 19.38 7.97 -1.79
CA ASP A 21 20.79 8.37 -1.55
C ASP A 21 21.78 7.37 -2.15
N SER A 22 21.49 6.07 -2.02
CA SER A 22 22.34 5.00 -2.51
C SER A 22 22.39 4.90 -4.04
N VAL A 23 21.40 5.46 -4.74
CA VAL A 23 21.29 5.41 -6.21
C VAL A 23 21.42 6.79 -6.87
N GLY A 24 22.02 7.76 -6.17
CA GLY A 24 22.35 9.07 -6.76
C GLY A 24 21.20 10.08 -6.73
N GLY A 25 20.32 10.01 -5.72
CA GLY A 25 19.23 10.97 -5.52
C GLY A 25 18.01 10.72 -6.38
N ALA A 26 17.73 9.45 -6.75
CA ALA A 26 16.57 9.13 -7.57
C ALA A 26 15.25 9.45 -6.86
N HIS A 27 14.35 10.13 -7.56
CA HIS A 27 13.00 10.37 -7.11
C HIS A 27 12.18 9.06 -7.08
N TYR A 28 11.16 9.02 -6.24
CA TYR A 28 10.32 7.85 -6.09
C TYR A 28 8.86 8.20 -5.78
N VAL A 29 7.98 7.21 -5.96
CA VAL A 29 6.56 7.26 -5.60
C VAL A 29 6.24 6.16 -4.60
N ILE A 30 5.19 6.34 -3.80
CA ILE A 30 4.71 5.33 -2.84
C ILE A 30 3.30 4.90 -3.21
N ASP A 31 3.08 3.58 -3.31
CA ASP A 31 1.74 3.03 -3.39
C ASP A 31 1.06 3.11 -2.02
N THR A 32 0.02 3.94 -1.91
CA THR A 32 -0.79 4.17 -0.71
C THR A 32 -2.20 3.58 -0.83
N SER A 33 -2.45 2.77 -1.86
CA SER A 33 -3.76 2.18 -2.15
C SER A 33 -4.41 1.50 -0.94
N ARG A 34 -3.64 0.79 -0.11
CA ARG A 34 -4.17 -0.05 0.97
C ARG A 34 -3.42 0.05 2.30
N ASN A 35 -2.57 1.06 2.48
CA ASN A 35 -1.67 1.13 3.64
C ASN A 35 -2.17 1.97 4.82
N GLY A 36 -3.42 2.45 4.81
CA GLY A 36 -3.96 3.31 5.88
C GLY A 36 -4.05 2.63 7.25
N GLY A 37 -4.05 1.29 7.28
CA GLY A 37 -4.01 0.49 8.49
C GLY A 37 -2.61 -0.03 8.86
N GLY A 38 -1.59 0.22 8.04
CA GLY A 38 -0.27 -0.43 8.14
C GLY A 38 -0.29 -1.92 7.76
N PRO A 39 0.82 -2.65 7.92
CA PRO A 39 0.89 -4.07 7.61
C PRO A 39 0.15 -4.92 8.65
N LEU A 40 -0.20 -6.16 8.28
CA LEU A 40 -0.70 -7.14 9.25
C LEU A 40 0.43 -7.49 10.24
N THR A 41 0.11 -7.54 11.54
CA THR A 41 1.05 -7.97 12.57
C THR A 41 1.22 -9.49 12.57
N GLY A 42 2.41 -9.99 12.90
CA GLY A 42 2.70 -11.43 12.98
C GLY A 42 3.47 -12.00 11.77
N GLY A 43 3.23 -13.26 11.45
CA GLY A 43 4.01 -14.05 10.48
C GLY A 43 4.05 -13.42 9.08
N ARG A 44 5.27 -13.28 8.53
CA ARG A 44 5.52 -12.51 7.30
C ARG A 44 5.16 -13.23 5.99
N ALA A 45 5.13 -14.56 5.97
CA ALA A 45 5.01 -15.34 4.73
C ALA A 45 3.75 -15.00 3.91
N GLU A 46 2.64 -14.68 4.58
CA GLU A 46 1.35 -14.36 3.93
C GLU A 46 0.75 -13.03 4.41
N ALA A 47 1.53 -12.18 5.09
CA ALA A 47 1.06 -10.89 5.59
C ALA A 47 0.59 -9.93 4.48
N TRP A 48 1.04 -10.19 3.25
CA TRP A 48 0.71 -9.42 2.05
C TRP A 48 -0.53 -9.94 1.31
N CYS A 49 -0.94 -11.20 1.50
CA CYS A 49 -1.99 -11.80 0.68
C CYS A 49 -3.37 -11.61 1.34
N ASN A 50 -4.19 -10.73 0.76
CA ASN A 50 -5.54 -10.39 1.24
C ASN A 50 -5.67 -10.15 2.76
N PRO A 51 -4.73 -9.45 3.44
CA PRO A 51 -4.78 -9.30 4.88
C PRO A 51 -6.06 -8.57 5.35
N PRO A 52 -6.74 -9.07 6.40
CA PRO A 52 -7.91 -8.42 6.95
C PRO A 52 -7.54 -7.13 7.70
N GLY A 53 -8.56 -6.29 7.92
CA GLY A 53 -8.43 -5.09 8.75
C GLY A 53 -7.58 -3.97 8.15
N ARG A 54 -7.11 -4.09 6.90
CA ARG A 54 -6.40 -3.00 6.20
C ARG A 54 -7.37 -1.92 5.75
N ALA A 55 -6.86 -0.73 5.46
CA ALA A 55 -7.67 0.43 5.10
C ALA A 55 -7.08 1.12 3.87
N LEU A 56 -7.90 1.86 3.12
CA LEU A 56 -7.39 2.79 2.12
C LEU A 56 -6.41 3.76 2.79
N GLY A 57 -5.28 4.03 2.13
CA GLY A 57 -4.30 5.00 2.60
C GLY A 57 -4.58 6.40 2.04
N THR A 58 -3.54 7.23 2.05
CA THR A 58 -3.59 8.60 1.50
C THR A 58 -4.05 8.56 0.03
N PRO A 59 -5.08 9.33 -0.36
CA PRO A 59 -5.46 9.46 -1.77
C PRO A 59 -4.27 9.95 -2.63
N PRO A 60 -4.26 9.66 -3.94
CA PRO A 60 -3.17 10.11 -4.81
C PRO A 60 -2.97 11.63 -4.73
N THR A 61 -1.74 12.07 -4.48
CA THR A 61 -1.38 13.48 -4.33
C THR A 61 0.13 13.68 -4.49
N THR A 62 0.52 14.86 -4.97
CA THR A 62 1.92 15.33 -4.99
C THR A 62 2.27 16.17 -3.75
N ASP A 63 1.32 16.45 -2.86
CA ASP A 63 1.60 17.09 -1.56
C ASP A 63 2.17 16.05 -0.57
N THR A 64 3.46 15.77 -0.74
CA THR A 64 4.19 14.72 0.00
C THR A 64 5.05 15.30 1.12
N ARG A 65 5.37 16.60 1.04
CA ARG A 65 6.29 17.35 1.90
C ARG A 65 7.69 16.71 1.99
N ASP A 66 8.15 16.14 0.89
CA ASP A 66 9.45 15.47 0.77
C ASP A 66 9.95 15.65 -0.67
N ASP A 67 11.12 16.28 -0.82
CA ASP A 67 11.65 16.71 -2.12
C ASP A 67 11.98 15.55 -3.07
N ARG A 68 12.13 14.32 -2.57
CA ARG A 68 12.45 13.13 -3.37
C ARG A 68 11.27 12.18 -3.54
N LEU A 69 10.18 12.40 -2.80
CA LEU A 69 8.94 11.66 -2.96
C LEU A 69 7.99 12.48 -3.83
N ASP A 70 7.91 12.11 -5.11
CA ASP A 70 7.11 12.85 -6.10
C ASP A 70 5.61 12.76 -5.82
N ALA A 71 5.13 11.57 -5.42
CA ALA A 71 3.71 11.34 -5.20
C ALA A 71 3.42 10.15 -4.29
N TYR A 72 2.30 10.27 -3.57
CA TYR A 72 1.51 9.11 -3.21
C TYR A 72 0.62 8.74 -4.40
N LEU A 73 0.59 7.46 -4.76
CA LEU A 73 -0.22 6.92 -5.85
C LEU A 73 -0.99 5.70 -5.36
N TRP A 74 -2.09 5.38 -6.03
CA TRP A 74 -2.74 4.08 -5.88
C TRP A 74 -2.35 3.24 -7.09
N ILE A 75 -1.28 2.46 -6.94
CA ILE A 75 -0.75 1.64 -8.03
C ILE A 75 -1.53 0.32 -8.09
N LYS A 76 -1.65 -0.38 -6.96
CA LYS A 76 -2.64 -1.45 -6.81
C LYS A 76 -4.03 -0.83 -6.79
N ARG A 77 -4.95 -1.45 -7.53
CA ARG A 77 -6.38 -1.10 -7.53
C ARG A 77 -7.05 -1.68 -6.27
N PRO A 78 -7.55 -0.85 -5.33
CA PRO A 78 -8.25 -1.34 -4.15
C PRO A 78 -9.50 -2.13 -4.55
N GLY A 79 -9.59 -3.38 -4.09
CA GLY A 79 -10.67 -4.30 -4.44
C GLY A 79 -10.25 -5.46 -5.32
N GLU A 80 -9.07 -5.42 -5.92
CA GLU A 80 -8.55 -6.61 -6.60
C GLU A 80 -7.86 -7.55 -5.63
N SER A 81 -8.20 -8.84 -5.71
CA SER A 81 -7.56 -9.88 -4.90
C SER A 81 -6.04 -9.95 -5.14
N ASP A 82 -5.31 -10.34 -4.11
CA ASP A 82 -3.89 -10.68 -4.17
C ASP A 82 -3.64 -12.17 -4.50
N GLY A 83 -4.70 -12.99 -4.49
CA GLY A 83 -4.65 -14.44 -4.74
C GLY A 83 -5.73 -15.20 -3.97
N THR A 84 -5.74 -16.52 -4.10
CA THR A 84 -6.77 -17.39 -3.50
C THR A 84 -6.67 -17.57 -1.97
N CYS A 85 -5.72 -16.88 -1.35
CA CYS A 85 -5.54 -16.88 0.10
C CYS A 85 -6.74 -16.26 0.82
N ARG A 86 -7.02 -16.76 2.04
CA ARG A 86 -8.06 -16.23 2.93
C ARG A 86 -9.44 -16.12 2.28
N GLY A 87 -9.74 -17.03 1.34
CA GLY A 87 -11.02 -17.09 0.63
C GLY A 87 -11.17 -16.04 -0.48
N GLY A 88 -10.08 -15.37 -0.88
CA GLY A 88 -10.11 -14.46 -2.02
C GLY A 88 -10.24 -15.17 -3.37
N PRO A 89 -10.71 -14.48 -4.42
CA PRO A 89 -10.67 -14.99 -5.79
C PRO A 89 -9.24 -14.97 -6.35
N GLU A 90 -9.06 -15.39 -7.60
CA GLU A 90 -7.78 -15.31 -8.31
C GLU A 90 -7.18 -13.90 -8.27
N ALA A 91 -5.85 -13.80 -8.32
CA ALA A 91 -5.15 -12.53 -8.23
C ALA A 91 -5.59 -11.60 -9.38
N GLY A 92 -5.92 -10.35 -9.05
CA GLY A 92 -6.43 -9.37 -10.01
C GLY A 92 -7.95 -9.41 -10.24
N THR A 93 -8.65 -10.45 -9.77
CA THR A 93 -10.12 -10.48 -9.85
C THR A 93 -10.74 -9.44 -8.92
N TRP A 94 -11.75 -8.73 -9.41
CA TRP A 94 -12.54 -7.79 -8.62
C TRP A 94 -13.27 -8.49 -7.47
N TRP A 95 -13.10 -7.96 -6.26
CA TRP A 95 -13.65 -8.50 -5.03
C TRP A 95 -14.35 -7.38 -4.23
N PRO A 96 -15.68 -7.23 -4.39
CA PRO A 96 -16.44 -6.12 -3.80
C PRO A 96 -16.31 -6.00 -2.29
N GLU A 97 -16.35 -7.13 -1.57
CA GLU A 97 -16.28 -7.16 -0.10
C GLU A 97 -14.93 -6.65 0.40
N TYR A 98 -13.85 -6.97 -0.32
CA TYR A 98 -12.53 -6.48 0.00
C TYR A 98 -12.41 -4.97 -0.22
N ALA A 99 -12.89 -4.47 -1.36
CA ALA A 99 -12.93 -3.04 -1.67
C ALA A 99 -13.70 -2.25 -0.60
N LEU A 100 -14.91 -2.72 -0.26
CA LEU A 100 -15.77 -2.09 0.73
C LEU A 100 -15.15 -2.13 2.13
N GLY A 101 -14.47 -3.24 2.48
CA GLY A 101 -13.73 -3.35 3.72
C GLY A 101 -12.64 -2.29 3.84
N LEU A 102 -11.82 -2.11 2.79
CA LEU A 102 -10.78 -1.08 2.77
C LEU A 102 -11.36 0.32 2.95
N ALA A 103 -12.44 0.63 2.24
CA ALA A 103 -13.10 1.94 2.29
C ALA A 103 -13.70 2.26 3.66
N ARG A 104 -14.42 1.31 4.27
CA ARG A 104 -15.04 1.47 5.61
C ARG A 104 -14.04 1.77 6.73
N ARG A 105 -12.77 1.41 6.55
CA ARG A 105 -11.72 1.61 7.56
C ARG A 105 -10.78 2.78 7.23
N ALA A 106 -11.01 3.47 6.11
CA ALA A 106 -10.24 4.65 5.74
C ALA A 106 -10.41 5.73 6.82
N LYS A 107 -9.31 6.39 7.19
CA LYS A 107 -9.34 7.52 8.13
C LYS A 107 -9.70 8.79 7.37
N SER A 108 -10.59 9.60 7.94
CA SER A 108 -10.92 10.95 7.46
C SER A 108 -9.75 11.92 7.63
#